data_AF-A0A7W8CZ32-F1
#
_entry.id   AF-A0A7W8CZ32-F1
#
_cell.length_a   1.000
_cell.length_b   1.000
_cell.length_c   1.000
_cell.angle_alpha   90.00
_cell.angle_beta   90.00
_cell.angle_gamma   90.00
#
_symmetry.space_group_name_H-M   'P 1'
#
loop_
_entity.id
_entity.type
_entity.pdbx_description
1 polymer ?
#
loop_
_entity_poly.entity_id
_entity_poly.type
_entity_poly.pdbx_seq_one_letter_code
_entity_poly.pdbx_strand_id
1 'polypeptide(L)'
;MFNDRMATPAIPERVFTLCKIVEKRPISSSNLKERMEPEFLHNSSSYYADYRNAAEELRLISISDNMISLAVNPEVIKSIESMRKYINGQLEQFKNGQFYQVTSAYYSLGNQVLNGEKNVAAMAPQMSQLIGRPVDAMAMRAWRFWVSFLGFGYLQDMFLIPNADVFLKDLIDNAGFEKKKRYSFGEFIERLRPYCNIVIDTNPSNRKINYGISNGLRALHDSGCIKLEHILDQEDIWNLYPLKAHAITGTVTNITISK
;
A
#
# COMPACT_ATOMS: atom_id res chain seq x y z
N MET A 1 0.69 -14.30 0.72
CA MET A 1 0.33 -13.03 0.04
C MET A 1 1.47 -12.01 0.13
N PHE A 2 1.96 -11.75 1.34
CA PHE A 2 2.97 -10.75 1.67
C PHE A 2 4.37 -11.33 1.91
N ASN A 3 4.49 -12.55 2.47
CA ASN A 3 5.81 -13.12 2.77
C ASN A 3 6.48 -13.80 1.55
N ASP A 4 5.70 -14.51 0.75
CA ASP A 4 6.19 -15.22 -0.44
C ASP A 4 5.36 -14.85 -1.68
N ARG A 5 4.60 -15.81 -2.25
CA ARG A 5 3.79 -15.59 -3.45
C ARG A 5 2.44 -14.93 -3.14
N MET A 6 1.97 -14.14 -4.09
CA MET A 6 0.64 -13.53 -4.04
C MET A 6 -0.43 -14.60 -4.34
N ALA A 7 -1.55 -14.53 -3.61
CA ALA A 7 -2.66 -15.47 -3.76
C ALA A 7 -3.95 -14.69 -4.04
N THR A 8 -4.59 -14.97 -5.18
CA THR A 8 -5.80 -14.25 -5.63
C THR A 8 -6.94 -14.23 -4.62
N PRO A 9 -7.24 -15.32 -3.89
CA PRO A 9 -8.38 -15.34 -2.98
C PRO A 9 -8.20 -14.54 -1.68
N ALA A 10 -6.97 -14.10 -1.38
CA ALA A 10 -6.61 -13.39 -0.17
C ALA A 10 -6.90 -11.89 -0.24
N ILE A 11 -8.13 -11.47 -0.59
CA ILE A 11 -8.48 -10.04 -0.75
C ILE A 11 -8.63 -9.31 0.60
N PRO A 12 -8.43 -7.98 0.65
CA PRO A 12 -8.52 -7.19 1.88
C PRO A 12 -9.82 -7.36 2.66
N GLU A 13 -10.96 -7.45 1.97
CA GLU A 13 -12.29 -7.55 2.59
C GLU A 13 -12.47 -8.88 3.33
N ARG A 14 -11.91 -9.98 2.78
CA ARG A 14 -11.93 -11.29 3.44
C ARG A 14 -11.03 -11.29 4.68
N VAL A 15 -9.85 -10.68 4.58
CA VAL A 15 -8.94 -10.50 5.72
C VAL A 15 -9.60 -9.67 6.82
N PHE A 16 -10.23 -8.55 6.47
CA PHE A 16 -10.95 -7.70 7.41
C PHE A 16 -12.10 -8.45 8.09
N THR A 17 -12.94 -9.13 7.30
CA THR A 17 -14.08 -9.91 7.82
C THR A 17 -13.62 -11.00 8.78
N LEU A 18 -12.54 -11.72 8.42
CA LEU A 18 -11.93 -12.71 9.31
C LEU A 18 -11.56 -12.05 10.64
N CYS A 19 -10.86 -10.91 10.63
CA CYS A 19 -10.46 -10.21 11.85
C CYS A 19 -11.65 -9.76 12.69
N LYS A 20 -12.74 -9.26 12.08
CA LYS A 20 -13.99 -8.89 12.79
C LYS A 20 -14.67 -10.07 13.48
N ILE A 21 -14.58 -11.28 12.92
CA ILE A 21 -15.13 -12.47 13.57
C ILE A 21 -14.31 -12.84 14.81
N VAL A 22 -12.98 -12.78 14.69
CA VAL A 22 -12.05 -13.16 15.77
C VAL A 22 -11.94 -12.09 16.87
N GLU A 23 -12.26 -10.83 16.57
CA GLU A 23 -12.30 -9.72 17.53
C GLU A 23 -13.09 -10.04 18.81
N LYS A 24 -14.18 -10.79 18.69
CA LYS A 24 -15.08 -11.07 19.81
C LYS A 24 -14.49 -12.05 20.81
N ARG A 25 -13.75 -13.04 20.33
CA ARG A 25 -13.10 -14.09 21.12
C ARG A 25 -12.21 -14.97 20.24
N PRO A 26 -11.19 -15.63 20.82
CA PRO A 26 -10.49 -16.71 20.17
C PRO A 26 -11.44 -17.77 19.62
N ILE A 27 -11.17 -18.27 18.42
CA ILE A 27 -12.02 -19.25 17.71
C ILE A 27 -11.15 -20.32 17.06
N SER A 28 -11.61 -21.58 17.04
CA SER A 28 -10.88 -22.64 16.35
C SER A 28 -10.85 -22.39 14.84
N SER A 29 -9.79 -22.85 14.18
CA SER A 29 -9.64 -22.70 12.74
C SER A 29 -10.82 -23.30 11.93
N SER A 30 -11.36 -24.44 12.38
CA SER A 30 -12.52 -25.07 11.75
C SER A 30 -13.80 -24.23 11.85
N ASN A 31 -14.07 -23.68 13.04
CA ASN A 31 -15.26 -22.87 13.27
C ASN A 31 -15.17 -21.51 12.54
N LEU A 32 -13.97 -20.95 12.41
CA LEU A 32 -13.76 -19.74 11.62
C LEU A 32 -13.96 -20.00 10.13
N LYS A 33 -13.45 -21.14 9.62
CA LYS A 33 -13.69 -21.57 8.24
C LYS A 33 -15.19 -21.67 7.94
N GLU A 34 -15.96 -22.37 8.77
CA GLU A 34 -17.41 -22.53 8.57
C GLU A 34 -18.16 -21.19 8.53
N ARG A 35 -17.71 -20.20 9.31
CA ARG A 35 -18.31 -18.86 9.30
C ARG A 35 -17.95 -18.05 8.04
N MET A 36 -16.76 -18.26 7.50
CA MET A 36 -16.27 -17.53 6.33
C MET A 36 -16.72 -18.18 5.01
N GLU A 37 -16.80 -19.50 4.98
CA GLU A 37 -17.19 -20.33 3.83
C GLU A 37 -18.23 -21.38 4.26
N PRO A 38 -19.48 -20.98 4.57
CA PRO A 38 -20.50 -21.90 5.06
C PRO A 38 -20.83 -23.04 4.09
N GLU A 39 -20.97 -24.26 4.60
CA GLU A 39 -21.22 -25.45 3.77
C GLU A 39 -22.52 -25.37 2.96
N PHE A 40 -23.56 -24.71 3.49
CA PHE A 40 -24.86 -24.56 2.82
C PHE A 40 -24.80 -23.73 1.53
N LEU A 41 -23.71 -23.00 1.28
CA LEU A 41 -23.48 -22.31 0.01
C LEU A 41 -22.94 -23.23 -1.09
N HIS A 42 -22.68 -24.51 -0.77
CA HIS A 42 -22.21 -25.53 -1.71
C HIS A 42 -20.98 -25.10 -2.54
N ASN A 43 -20.04 -24.40 -1.90
CA ASN A 43 -18.80 -23.94 -2.54
C ASN A 43 -17.94 -25.14 -2.97
N SER A 44 -17.62 -25.23 -4.27
CA SER A 44 -16.75 -26.28 -4.83
C SER A 44 -15.26 -26.05 -4.58
N SER A 45 -14.88 -24.94 -3.95
CA SER A 45 -13.49 -24.55 -3.71
C SER A 45 -13.38 -23.84 -2.37
N SER A 46 -12.31 -24.13 -1.61
CA SER A 46 -12.02 -23.44 -0.36
C SER A 46 -10.83 -22.52 -0.52
N TYR A 47 -10.99 -21.28 -0.07
CA TYR A 47 -9.97 -20.23 -0.13
C TYR A 47 -9.50 -19.80 1.25
N TYR A 48 -10.05 -20.42 2.30
CA TYR A 48 -9.81 -20.10 3.70
C TYR A 48 -8.35 -20.00 4.09
N ALA A 49 -7.52 -20.93 3.63
CA ALA A 49 -6.11 -20.91 3.93
C ALA A 49 -5.43 -19.62 3.43
N ASP A 50 -5.82 -19.10 2.26
CA ASP A 50 -5.14 -17.97 1.63
C ASP A 50 -5.34 -16.66 2.41
N TYR A 51 -6.59 -16.29 2.73
CA TYR A 51 -6.84 -15.07 3.50
C TYR A 51 -6.53 -15.23 5.00
N ARG A 52 -6.60 -16.44 5.56
CA ARG A 52 -6.10 -16.71 6.92
C ARG A 52 -4.59 -16.49 7.00
N ASN A 53 -3.84 -17.07 6.06
CA ASN A 53 -2.39 -16.90 5.99
C ASN A 53 -2.04 -15.42 5.77
N ALA A 54 -2.74 -14.71 4.88
CA ALA A 54 -2.51 -13.27 4.70
C ALA A 54 -2.75 -12.46 5.98
N ALA A 55 -3.80 -12.78 6.75
CA ALA A 55 -4.07 -12.12 8.04
C ALA A 55 -2.95 -12.38 9.07
N GLU A 56 -2.42 -13.60 9.11
CA GLU A 56 -1.29 -13.99 9.97
C GLU A 56 0.02 -13.34 9.52
N GLU A 57 0.33 -13.35 8.22
CA GLU A 57 1.49 -12.66 7.62
C GLU A 57 1.48 -11.18 8.01
N LEU A 58 0.33 -10.52 7.91
CA LEU A 58 0.10 -9.13 8.30
C LEU A 58 0.07 -8.89 9.81
N ARG A 59 0.23 -9.93 10.63
CA ARG A 59 0.18 -9.90 12.11
C ARG A 59 -1.12 -9.34 12.68
N LEU A 60 -2.21 -9.44 11.92
CA LEU A 60 -3.55 -9.06 12.39
C LEU A 60 -4.12 -10.11 13.34
N ILE A 61 -3.75 -11.37 13.12
CA ILE A 61 -4.12 -12.52 13.94
C ILE A 61 -2.88 -13.29 14.39
N SER A 62 -3.06 -14.09 15.44
CA SER A 62 -2.11 -15.11 15.88
C SER A 62 -2.79 -16.47 15.95
N ILE A 63 -2.01 -17.53 15.77
CA ILE A 63 -2.49 -18.90 15.77
C ILE A 63 -1.69 -19.70 16.79
N SER A 64 -2.37 -20.22 17.82
CA SER A 64 -1.79 -21.07 18.87
C SER A 64 -2.76 -22.20 19.19
N ASP A 65 -2.28 -23.44 19.29
CA ASP A 65 -3.10 -24.61 19.65
C ASP A 65 -4.41 -24.71 18.84
N ASN A 66 -4.32 -24.45 17.53
CA ASN A 66 -5.45 -24.42 16.59
C ASN A 66 -6.53 -23.34 16.88
N MET A 67 -6.27 -22.44 17.82
CA MET A 67 -7.07 -21.27 18.14
C MET A 67 -6.49 -20.04 17.43
N ILE A 68 -7.38 -19.30 16.78
CA ILE A 68 -7.07 -18.04 16.10
C ILE A 68 -7.56 -16.91 16.99
N SER A 69 -6.67 -15.96 17.29
CA SER A 69 -6.94 -14.79 18.13
C SER A 69 -6.54 -13.51 17.40
N LEU A 70 -7.16 -12.39 17.78
CA LEU A 70 -6.72 -11.07 17.29
C LEU A 70 -5.36 -10.75 17.91
N ALA A 71 -4.38 -10.37 17.07
CA ALA A 71 -3.02 -10.03 17.50
C ALA A 71 -2.76 -8.52 17.57
N VAL A 72 -3.78 -7.72 17.26
CA VAL A 72 -3.74 -6.26 17.25
C VAL A 72 -4.77 -5.67 18.22
N ASN A 73 -4.59 -4.39 18.57
CA ASN A 73 -5.63 -3.65 19.29
C ASN A 73 -6.91 -3.60 18.42
N PRO A 74 -8.13 -3.80 18.99
CA PRO A 74 -9.39 -3.71 18.24
C PRO A 74 -9.57 -2.41 17.44
N GLU A 75 -8.98 -1.29 17.88
CA GLU A 75 -9.01 -0.03 17.12
C GLU A 75 -8.34 -0.15 15.73
N VAL A 76 -7.41 -1.09 15.53
CA VAL A 76 -6.82 -1.39 14.21
C VAL A 76 -7.86 -1.94 13.24
N ILE A 77 -8.81 -2.72 13.71
CA ILE A 77 -9.86 -3.36 12.89
C ILE A 77 -11.24 -2.73 13.11
N LYS A 78 -11.27 -1.50 13.61
CA LYS A 78 -12.51 -0.74 13.80
C LYS A 78 -13.19 -0.43 12.47
N SER A 79 -12.39 -0.09 11.46
CA SER A 79 -12.83 0.11 10.09
C SER A 79 -11.83 -0.47 9.10
N ILE A 80 -12.20 -0.55 7.82
CA ILE A 80 -11.29 -1.04 6.79
C ILE A 80 -10.12 -0.07 6.58
N GLU A 81 -10.33 1.23 6.80
CA GLU A 81 -9.33 2.28 6.73
C GLU A 81 -8.34 2.21 7.89
N SER A 82 -8.80 1.94 9.12
CA SER A 82 -7.89 1.75 10.26
C SER A 82 -6.97 0.55 10.04
N MET A 83 -7.51 -0.52 9.43
CA MET A 83 -6.74 -1.71 9.08
C MET A 83 -5.72 -1.40 7.98
N ARG A 84 -6.13 -0.68 6.93
CA ARG A 84 -5.23 -0.22 5.86
C ARG A 84 -4.06 0.57 6.40
N LYS A 85 -4.34 1.56 7.26
CA LYS A 85 -3.31 2.42 7.86
C LYS A 85 -2.31 1.61 8.68
N TYR A 86 -2.79 0.65 9.46
CA TYR A 86 -1.92 -0.27 10.20
C TYR A 86 -1.01 -1.06 9.24
N ILE A 87 -1.58 -1.68 8.21
CA ILE A 87 -0.82 -2.47 7.24
C ILE A 87 0.25 -1.62 6.54
N ASN A 88 -0.11 -0.41 6.09
CA ASN A 88 0.81 0.53 5.46
C ASN A 88 2.02 0.87 6.36
N GLY A 89 1.83 0.90 7.69
CA GLY A 89 2.91 1.09 8.66
C GLY A 89 3.84 -0.12 8.87
N GLN A 90 3.54 -1.28 8.29
CA GLN A 90 4.31 -2.52 8.47
C GLN A 90 4.92 -3.06 7.17
N LEU A 91 4.62 -2.47 6.00
CA LEU A 91 4.95 -3.04 4.69
C LEU A 91 6.44 -3.34 4.48
N GLU A 92 7.33 -2.55 5.08
CA GLU A 92 8.79 -2.73 5.00
C GLU A 92 9.27 -4.10 5.53
N GLN A 93 8.50 -4.71 6.43
CA GLN A 93 8.81 -6.06 6.95
C GLN A 93 8.65 -7.15 5.88
N PHE A 94 7.92 -6.85 4.80
CA PHE A 94 7.61 -7.76 3.71
C PHE A 94 8.43 -7.49 2.46
N LYS A 95 9.57 -6.78 2.57
CA LYS A 95 10.40 -6.35 1.42
C LYS A 95 10.85 -7.47 0.46
N ASN A 96 10.94 -8.70 0.97
CA ASN A 96 11.34 -9.88 0.18
C ASN A 96 10.15 -10.54 -0.55
N GLY A 97 8.92 -10.21 -0.16
CA GLY A 97 7.72 -10.82 -0.69
C GLY A 97 7.32 -10.35 -2.08
N GLN A 98 6.42 -11.10 -2.71
CA GLN A 98 5.98 -10.84 -4.08
C GLN A 98 5.14 -9.60 -4.26
N PHE A 99 4.28 -9.31 -3.29
CA PHE A 99 3.55 -8.05 -3.30
C PHE A 99 4.48 -6.83 -3.30
N TYR A 100 5.46 -6.81 -2.38
CA TYR A 100 6.33 -5.66 -2.20
C TYR A 100 7.19 -5.39 -3.44
N GLN A 101 7.89 -6.43 -3.92
CA GLN A 101 8.83 -6.28 -5.04
C GLN A 101 8.10 -5.91 -6.34
N VAL A 102 6.91 -6.47 -6.59
CA VAL A 102 6.09 -6.08 -7.75
C VAL A 102 5.62 -4.63 -7.64
N THR A 103 5.16 -4.20 -6.46
CA THR A 103 4.73 -2.81 -6.24
C THR A 103 5.88 -1.83 -6.45
N SER A 104 7.07 -2.15 -5.92
CA SER A 104 8.28 -1.36 -6.10
C SER A 104 8.68 -1.26 -7.56
N ALA A 105 8.77 -2.40 -8.26
CA ALA A 105 9.09 -2.44 -9.68
C ALA A 105 8.07 -1.67 -10.54
N TYR A 106 6.77 -1.76 -10.21
CA TYR A 106 5.72 -1.00 -10.89
C TYR A 106 5.94 0.51 -10.75
N TYR A 107 6.28 0.99 -9.55
CA TYR A 107 6.58 2.42 -9.33
C TYR A 107 7.87 2.87 -10.01
N SER A 108 8.87 1.99 -10.12
CA SER A 108 10.12 2.28 -10.84
C SER A 108 9.91 2.55 -12.34
N LEU A 109 8.84 2.03 -12.95
CA LEU A 109 8.47 2.36 -14.33
C LEU A 109 8.03 3.82 -14.51
N GLY A 110 7.65 4.50 -13.42
CA GLY A 110 7.24 5.90 -13.46
C GLY A 110 6.06 6.14 -14.40
N ASN A 111 6.20 7.10 -15.33
CA ASN A 111 5.14 7.43 -16.30
C ASN A 111 5.05 6.44 -17.47
N GLN A 112 6.02 5.53 -17.63
CA GLN A 112 6.01 4.57 -18.75
C GLN A 112 4.81 3.63 -18.66
N VAL A 113 4.26 3.43 -17.46
CA VAL A 113 3.03 2.65 -17.23
C VAL A 113 1.83 3.19 -18.01
N LEU A 114 1.81 4.48 -18.36
CA LEU A 114 0.70 5.09 -19.11
C LEU A 114 0.67 4.69 -20.60
N ASN A 115 1.85 4.36 -21.15
CA ASN A 115 2.04 4.06 -22.56
C ASN A 115 2.27 2.56 -22.83
N GLY A 116 2.49 1.77 -21.78
CA GLY A 116 2.75 0.33 -21.86
C GLY A 116 1.48 -0.53 -21.82
N GLU A 117 1.66 -1.78 -21.44
CA GLU A 117 0.57 -2.73 -21.20
C GLU A 117 -0.37 -2.20 -20.10
N LYS A 118 -1.65 -2.08 -20.44
CA LYS A 118 -2.66 -1.51 -19.53
C LYS A 118 -3.33 -2.56 -18.67
N ASN A 119 -3.31 -3.83 -19.06
CA ASN A 119 -3.88 -4.89 -18.26
C ASN A 119 -2.83 -5.45 -17.29
N VAL A 120 -3.03 -5.24 -15.98
CA VAL A 120 -2.12 -5.73 -14.93
C VAL A 120 -1.78 -7.21 -15.06
N ALA A 121 -2.72 -8.05 -15.54
CA ALA A 121 -2.45 -9.48 -15.72
C ALA A 121 -1.45 -9.74 -16.85
N ALA A 122 -1.49 -8.94 -17.92
CA ALA A 122 -0.57 -9.03 -19.05
C ALA A 122 0.81 -8.43 -18.74
N MET A 123 0.95 -7.66 -17.66
CA MET A 123 2.25 -7.16 -17.18
C MET A 123 3.10 -8.24 -16.48
N ALA A 124 2.56 -9.43 -16.23
CA ALA A 124 3.25 -10.49 -15.49
C ALA A 124 4.66 -10.86 -16.03
N PRO A 125 4.88 -10.98 -17.36
CA PRO A 125 6.22 -11.23 -17.90
C PRO A 125 7.21 -10.08 -17.61
N GLN A 126 6.76 -8.84 -17.81
CA GLN A 126 7.59 -7.65 -17.53
C GLN A 126 7.93 -7.56 -16.05
N MET A 127 6.95 -7.77 -15.16
CA MET A 127 7.18 -7.78 -13.72
C MET A 127 8.15 -8.89 -13.33
N SER A 128 8.00 -10.09 -13.89
CA SER A 128 8.91 -11.22 -13.64
C SER A 128 10.36 -10.88 -13.97
N GLN A 129 10.58 -10.21 -15.10
CA GLN A 129 11.90 -9.76 -15.53
C GLN A 129 12.47 -8.70 -14.58
N LEU A 130 11.68 -7.68 -14.22
CA LEU A 130 12.14 -6.58 -13.37
C LEU A 130 12.52 -7.05 -11.96
N ILE A 131 11.80 -8.02 -11.41
CA ILE A 131 12.07 -8.52 -10.04
C ILE A 131 12.96 -9.76 -10.01
N GLY A 132 13.34 -10.31 -11.17
CA GLY A 132 14.17 -11.50 -11.27
C GLY A 132 13.54 -12.79 -10.71
N ARG A 133 12.20 -12.87 -10.65
CA ARG A 133 11.51 -14.09 -10.21
C ARG A 133 10.14 -14.27 -10.90
N PRO A 134 9.60 -15.50 -11.01
CA PRO A 134 8.33 -15.74 -11.67
C PRO A 134 7.15 -14.98 -11.03
N VAL A 135 6.36 -14.34 -11.87
CA VAL A 135 5.06 -13.73 -11.58
C VAL A 135 4.12 -14.15 -12.70
N ASP A 136 2.95 -14.69 -12.36
CA ASP A 136 1.93 -15.06 -13.34
C ASP A 136 0.76 -14.08 -13.34
N ALA A 137 -0.15 -14.27 -14.31
CA ALA A 137 -1.35 -13.45 -14.45
C ALA A 137 -2.29 -13.51 -13.24
N MET A 138 -2.34 -14.63 -12.50
CA MET A 138 -3.17 -14.76 -11.30
C MET A 138 -2.60 -13.98 -10.12
N ALA A 139 -1.28 -13.99 -9.96
CA ALA A 139 -0.54 -13.20 -8.99
C ALA A 139 -0.75 -11.70 -9.25
N MET A 140 -0.68 -11.24 -10.50
CA MET A 140 -0.98 -9.84 -10.84
C MET A 140 -2.45 -9.45 -10.62
N ARG A 141 -3.40 -10.38 -10.87
CA ARG A 141 -4.81 -10.16 -10.50
C ARG A 141 -5.01 -10.08 -8.98
N ALA A 142 -4.23 -10.83 -8.19
CA ALA A 142 -4.23 -10.74 -6.73
C ALA A 142 -3.67 -9.39 -6.28
N TRP A 143 -2.54 -8.98 -6.86
CA TRP A 143 -1.83 -7.73 -6.57
C TRP A 143 -2.75 -6.52 -6.68
N ARG A 144 -3.57 -6.45 -7.74
CA ARG A 144 -4.41 -5.28 -8.04
C ARG A 144 -5.41 -4.94 -6.92
N PHE A 145 -5.90 -5.93 -6.17
CA PHE A 145 -6.79 -5.70 -5.02
C PHE A 145 -6.05 -4.98 -3.90
N TRP A 146 -4.86 -5.48 -3.55
CA TRP A 146 -4.06 -4.93 -2.45
C TRP A 146 -3.41 -3.60 -2.78
N VAL A 147 -2.88 -3.43 -3.99
CA VAL A 147 -2.24 -2.18 -4.39
C VAL A 147 -3.24 -1.02 -4.41
N SER A 148 -4.48 -1.27 -4.85
CA SER A 148 -5.55 -0.28 -4.81
C SER A 148 -6.03 -0.04 -3.38
N PHE A 149 -6.27 -1.11 -2.60
CA PHE A 149 -6.68 -0.99 -1.20
C PHE A 149 -5.69 -0.20 -0.36
N LEU A 150 -4.38 -0.47 -0.50
CA LEU A 150 -3.31 0.18 0.27
C LEU A 150 -3.04 1.62 -0.19
N GLY A 151 -3.65 2.07 -1.29
CA GLY A 151 -3.62 3.47 -1.69
C GLY A 151 -2.44 3.85 -2.56
N PHE A 152 -1.91 2.91 -3.34
CA PHE A 152 -0.82 3.14 -4.30
C PHE A 152 -1.34 3.60 -5.68
N GLY A 153 -2.64 3.58 -5.90
CA GLY A 153 -3.21 4.08 -7.14
C GLY A 153 -4.66 3.74 -7.30
N TYR A 154 -5.23 4.27 -8.37
CA TYR A 154 -6.62 4.03 -8.74
C TYR A 154 -6.67 2.97 -9.83
N LEU A 155 -7.43 1.92 -9.57
CA LEU A 155 -7.69 0.88 -10.54
C LEU A 155 -8.86 1.31 -11.43
N GLN A 156 -8.61 1.46 -12.73
CA GLN A 156 -9.62 1.63 -13.76
C GLN A 156 -9.65 0.35 -14.59
N ASP A 157 -10.70 -0.46 -14.42
CA ASP A 157 -10.79 -1.83 -14.94
C ASP A 157 -9.61 -2.70 -14.50
N MET A 158 -8.69 -3.00 -15.43
CA MET A 158 -7.47 -3.77 -15.18
C MET A 158 -6.21 -2.92 -15.26
N PHE A 159 -6.35 -1.59 -15.28
CA PHE A 159 -5.25 -0.64 -15.39
C PHE A 159 -5.07 0.15 -14.10
N LEU A 160 -3.87 0.14 -13.53
CA LEU A 160 -3.56 0.88 -12.31
C LEU A 160 -2.91 2.22 -12.65
N ILE A 161 -3.56 3.32 -12.30
CA ILE A 161 -2.99 4.67 -12.45
C ILE A 161 -2.26 5.03 -11.14
N PRO A 162 -0.92 5.22 -11.16
CA PRO A 162 -0.17 5.55 -9.95
C PRO A 162 -0.59 6.90 -9.36
N ASN A 163 -1.09 6.85 -8.13
CA ASN A 163 -1.37 8.00 -7.29
C ASN A 163 -1.33 7.51 -5.84
N ALA A 164 -0.29 7.91 -5.12
CA ALA A 164 -0.02 7.40 -3.77
C ALA A 164 -0.65 8.24 -2.65
N ASP A 165 -1.66 9.07 -2.94
CA ASP A 165 -2.23 10.04 -1.99
C ASP A 165 -2.71 9.38 -0.70
N VAL A 166 -3.45 8.29 -0.84
CA VAL A 166 -4.00 7.52 0.26
C VAL A 166 -2.88 6.87 1.09
N PHE A 167 -1.90 6.25 0.43
CA PHE A 167 -0.74 5.65 1.09
C PHE A 167 0.05 6.71 1.86
N LEU A 168 0.37 7.84 1.22
CA LEU A 168 1.10 8.95 1.84
C LEU A 168 0.35 9.54 3.03
N LYS A 169 -0.97 9.67 2.94
CA LYS A 169 -1.80 10.13 4.07
C LYS A 169 -1.68 9.20 5.27
N ASP A 170 -1.79 7.89 5.04
CA ASP A 170 -1.61 6.90 6.11
C ASP A 170 -0.21 6.98 6.74
N LEU A 171 0.83 7.20 5.92
CA LEU A 171 2.19 7.34 6.43
C LEU A 171 2.41 8.64 7.21
N ILE A 172 1.81 9.76 6.78
CA ILE A 172 1.85 11.02 7.52
C ILE A 172 1.24 10.84 8.92
N ASP A 173 0.11 10.15 9.01
CA ASP A 173 -0.53 9.84 10.28
C ASP A 173 0.36 8.92 11.13
N ASN A 174 0.93 7.87 10.55
CA ASN A 174 1.80 6.91 11.24
C ASN A 174 3.11 7.55 11.73
N ALA A 175 3.68 8.49 10.98
CA ALA A 175 4.89 9.22 11.33
C ALA A 175 4.64 10.35 12.36
N GLY A 176 3.38 10.60 12.75
CA GLY A 176 3.03 11.52 13.82
C GLY A 176 3.39 12.97 13.53
N PHE A 177 3.22 13.43 12.29
CA PHE A 177 3.45 14.83 11.95
C PHE A 177 2.49 15.77 12.70
N GLU A 178 2.99 16.92 13.11
CA GLU A 178 2.20 17.95 13.77
C GLU A 178 1.41 18.74 12.73
N LYS A 179 0.11 18.92 12.98
CA LYS A 179 -0.75 19.74 12.12
C LYS A 179 -0.35 21.20 12.19
N LYS A 180 -0.52 21.90 11.07
CA LYS A 180 -0.17 23.30 10.83
C LYS A 180 1.32 23.63 10.96
N LYS A 181 2.17 22.62 11.15
CA LYS A 181 3.62 22.79 11.16
C LYS A 181 4.18 22.65 9.76
N ARG A 182 5.08 23.57 9.41
CA ARG A 182 5.88 23.51 8.19
C ARG A 182 7.15 22.71 8.47
N TYR A 183 7.47 21.83 7.54
CA TYR A 183 8.68 21.01 7.52
C TYR A 183 9.50 21.35 6.26
N SER A 184 10.82 21.15 6.32
CA SER A 184 11.59 21.04 5.08
C SER A 184 11.16 19.76 4.35
N PHE A 185 11.28 19.73 3.03
CA PHE A 185 10.87 18.55 2.29
C PHE A 185 11.78 17.34 2.58
N GLY A 186 13.08 17.57 2.80
CA GLY A 186 14.02 16.57 3.27
C GLY A 186 13.63 15.98 4.63
N GLU A 187 13.30 16.82 5.62
CA GLU A 187 12.82 16.36 6.93
C GLU A 187 11.55 15.50 6.80
N PHE A 188 10.63 15.91 5.92
CA PHE A 188 9.43 15.15 5.63
C PHE A 188 9.75 13.75 5.08
N ILE A 189 10.63 13.65 4.09
CA ILE A 189 11.03 12.35 3.51
C ILE A 189 11.76 11.48 4.54
N GLU A 190 12.66 12.05 5.35
CA GLU A 190 13.38 11.31 6.39
C GLU A 190 12.43 10.70 7.43
N ARG A 191 11.39 11.44 7.85
CA ARG A 191 10.38 10.93 8.78
C ARG A 191 9.50 9.82 8.19
N LEU A 192 9.26 9.84 6.87
CA LEU A 192 8.50 8.78 6.18
C LEU A 192 9.33 7.53 5.87
N ARG A 193 10.67 7.65 5.82
CA ARG A 193 11.61 6.57 5.42
C ARG A 193 11.35 5.22 6.09
N PRO A 194 10.99 5.11 7.39
CA PRO A 194 10.71 3.83 8.01
C PRO A 194 9.54 3.05 7.40
N TYR A 195 8.75 3.66 6.50
CA TYR A 195 7.52 3.08 5.97
C TYR A 195 7.39 3.14 4.43
N CYS A 196 8.22 3.92 3.74
CA CYS A 196 7.96 4.31 2.35
C CYS A 196 8.90 3.72 1.29
N ASN A 197 9.90 2.91 1.65
CA ASN A 197 10.92 2.44 0.69
C ASN A 197 10.34 1.50 -0.37
N ILE A 198 9.14 0.97 -0.15
CA ILE A 198 8.40 0.23 -1.18
C ILE A 198 8.23 1.06 -2.47
N VAL A 199 8.06 2.38 -2.35
CA VAL A 199 7.74 3.25 -3.49
C VAL A 199 8.54 4.54 -3.53
N ILE A 200 9.31 4.90 -2.51
CA ILE A 200 10.23 6.05 -2.52
C ILE A 200 11.66 5.50 -2.57
N ASP A 201 12.47 5.99 -3.50
CA ASP A 201 13.86 5.56 -3.65
C ASP A 201 14.64 5.75 -2.33
N THR A 202 15.37 4.70 -1.95
CA THR A 202 16.24 4.68 -0.77
C THR A 202 17.44 5.61 -0.87
N ASN A 203 17.75 6.16 -2.06
CA ASN A 203 18.81 7.14 -2.22
C ASN A 203 18.27 8.59 -2.19
N PRO A 204 18.14 9.22 -1.01
CA PRO A 204 17.64 10.59 -0.87
C PRO A 204 18.54 11.63 -1.52
N SER A 205 19.81 11.32 -1.79
CA SER A 205 20.76 12.26 -2.41
C SER A 205 20.34 12.66 -3.82
N ASN A 206 19.53 11.83 -4.49
CA ASN A 206 18.98 12.12 -5.81
C ASN A 206 17.92 13.24 -5.78
N ARG A 207 17.35 13.55 -4.60
CA ARG A 207 16.28 14.55 -4.38
C ARG A 207 15.20 14.56 -5.47
N LYS A 208 14.80 13.35 -5.88
CA LYS A 208 13.83 13.12 -6.97
C LYS A 208 12.72 12.22 -6.46
N ILE A 209 11.50 12.63 -6.76
CA ILE A 209 10.28 11.91 -6.42
C ILE A 209 9.68 11.36 -7.71
N ASN A 210 9.36 10.06 -7.71
CA ASN A 210 8.79 9.41 -8.89
C ASN A 210 7.38 9.91 -9.22
N TYR A 211 6.88 9.45 -10.37
CA TYR A 211 5.58 9.82 -10.92
C TYR A 211 4.41 9.62 -9.94
N GLY A 212 4.24 8.41 -9.38
CA GLY A 212 3.09 8.08 -8.53
C GLY A 212 3.08 8.83 -7.20
N ILE A 213 4.25 9.04 -6.59
CA ILE A 213 4.38 9.82 -5.36
C ILE A 213 4.17 11.32 -5.64
N SER A 214 4.68 11.83 -6.75
CA SER A 214 4.44 13.22 -7.16
C SER A 214 2.95 13.50 -7.38
N ASN A 215 2.22 12.56 -7.99
CA ASN A 215 0.76 12.66 -8.12
C ASN A 215 0.06 12.61 -6.76
N GLY A 216 0.49 11.71 -5.87
CA GLY A 216 -0.04 11.60 -4.51
C GLY A 216 0.10 12.89 -3.71
N LEU A 217 1.29 13.50 -3.74
CA LEU A 217 1.54 14.78 -3.08
C LEU A 217 0.66 15.90 -3.65
N ARG A 218 0.45 15.95 -4.96
CA ARG A 218 -0.44 16.94 -5.60
C ARG A 218 -1.90 16.72 -5.21
N ALA A 219 -2.40 15.49 -5.22
CA ALA A 219 -3.76 15.18 -4.78
C ALA A 219 -3.99 15.53 -3.29
N LEU A 220 -3.00 15.29 -2.42
CA LEU A 220 -3.05 15.72 -1.03
C LEU A 220 -2.99 17.25 -0.89
N HIS A 221 -2.28 17.94 -1.77
CA HIS A 221 -2.26 19.40 -1.84
C HIS A 221 -3.63 19.96 -2.22
N ASP A 222 -4.22 19.45 -3.29
CA ASP A 222 -5.50 19.92 -3.83
C ASP A 222 -6.67 19.65 -2.88
N SER A 223 -6.64 18.53 -2.15
CA SER A 223 -7.61 18.22 -1.09
C SER A 223 -7.43 19.04 0.20
N GLY A 224 -6.36 19.85 0.26
CA GLY A 224 -6.00 20.64 1.43
C GLY A 224 -5.58 19.80 2.64
N CYS A 225 -5.11 18.56 2.42
CA CYS A 225 -4.53 17.73 3.49
C CYS A 225 -3.10 18.18 3.78
N ILE A 226 -2.37 18.62 2.76
CA ILE A 226 -1.04 19.23 2.87
C ILE A 226 -0.98 20.52 2.07
N LYS A 227 0.05 21.33 2.31
CA LYS A 227 0.42 22.46 1.45
C LYS A 227 1.86 22.26 0.98
N LEU A 228 2.06 22.11 -0.32
CA LEU A 228 3.39 22.10 -0.93
C LEU A 228 3.77 23.54 -1.28
N GLU A 229 5.02 23.89 -0.99
CA GLU A 229 5.55 25.23 -1.24
C GLU A 229 6.93 25.14 -1.89
N HIS A 230 7.20 26.09 -2.79
CA HIS A 230 8.54 26.39 -3.27
C HIS A 230 8.90 27.78 -2.77
N ILE A 231 9.85 27.83 -1.85
CA ILE A 231 10.38 29.08 -1.30
C ILE A 231 11.72 29.35 -1.97
N LEU A 232 11.88 30.56 -2.50
CA LEU A 232 13.14 31.00 -3.11
C LEU A 232 14.29 30.93 -2.08
N ASP A 233 15.50 30.70 -2.57
CA ASP A 233 16.75 30.68 -1.79
C ASP A 233 16.88 29.55 -0.74
N GLN A 234 16.01 28.53 -0.78
CA GLN A 234 16.18 27.32 0.03
C GLN A 234 17.15 26.33 -0.65
N GLU A 235 18.03 25.71 0.14
CA GLU A 235 18.96 24.69 -0.37
C GLU A 235 18.33 23.29 -0.48
N ASP A 236 17.29 22.99 0.31
CA ASP A 236 16.61 21.69 0.35
C ASP A 236 15.54 21.56 -0.75
N ILE A 237 15.97 21.67 -2.01
CA ILE A 237 15.08 21.56 -3.18
C ILE A 237 14.93 20.10 -3.61
N TRP A 238 13.69 19.64 -3.69
CA TRP A 238 13.31 18.33 -4.24
C TRP A 238 12.54 18.47 -5.54
N ASN A 239 12.81 17.54 -6.46
CA ASN A 239 12.22 17.51 -7.78
C ASN A 239 11.07 16.49 -7.82
N LEU A 240 9.85 16.97 -8.02
CA LEU A 240 8.71 16.16 -8.39
C LEU A 240 8.80 15.80 -9.87
N TYR A 241 8.16 14.68 -10.25
CA TYR A 241 7.92 14.40 -11.66
C TYR A 241 7.13 15.56 -12.29
N PRO A 242 7.57 16.13 -13.41
CA PRO A 242 7.03 17.38 -13.95
C PRO A 242 5.59 17.22 -14.42
N LEU A 243 4.74 18.21 -14.10
CA LEU A 243 3.36 18.30 -14.57
C LEU A 243 2.98 19.77 -14.81
N LYS A 244 3.10 20.23 -16.06
CA LYS A 244 2.88 21.64 -16.43
C LYS A 244 1.45 22.13 -16.18
N ALA A 245 0.47 21.23 -16.20
CA ALA A 245 -0.94 21.56 -16.03
C ALA A 245 -1.34 21.84 -14.56
N HIS A 246 -0.43 21.64 -13.61
CA HIS A 246 -0.70 21.77 -12.17
C HIS A 246 0.08 22.94 -11.57
N ALA A 247 -0.48 23.62 -10.55
CA ALA A 247 0.16 24.77 -9.90
C ALA A 247 1.55 24.44 -9.32
N ILE A 248 1.69 23.27 -8.72
CA ILE A 248 2.98 22.67 -8.31
C ILE A 248 3.57 21.89 -9.49
N THR A 249 4.36 22.58 -10.32
CA THR A 249 4.81 22.07 -11.63
C THR A 249 5.95 21.07 -11.54
N GLY A 250 6.92 21.23 -10.62
CA GLY A 250 8.10 20.36 -10.61
C GLY A 250 9.05 20.44 -9.42
N THR A 251 9.08 21.51 -8.64
CA THR A 251 9.98 21.62 -7.48
C THR A 251 9.23 21.98 -6.20
N VAL A 252 9.74 21.49 -5.08
CA VAL A 252 9.23 21.75 -3.73
C VAL A 252 10.39 21.90 -2.76
N THR A 253 10.24 22.76 -1.76
CA THR A 253 11.23 22.98 -0.70
C THR A 253 10.64 22.69 0.67
N ASN A 254 9.33 22.87 0.81
CA ASN A 254 8.64 22.75 2.08
C ASN A 254 7.27 22.08 1.91
N ILE A 255 6.81 21.53 3.02
CA ILE A 255 5.49 20.93 3.14
C ILE A 255 4.89 21.30 4.50
N THR A 256 3.61 21.67 4.50
CA THR A 256 2.85 21.91 5.73
C THR A 256 1.73 20.89 5.83
N ILE A 257 1.64 20.16 6.95
CA ILE A 257 0.54 19.21 7.20
C ILE A 257 -0.66 20.01 7.67
N SER A 258 -1.79 19.94 6.97
CA SER A 258 -2.94 20.82 7.23
C SER A 258 -4.05 20.13 8.02
N LYS A 259 -4.37 18.88 7.68
CA LYS A 259 -5.47 18.10 8.26
C LYS A 259 -4.96 16.89 9.02
#